data_AF-A0A843J8Y6-F1
#
_entry.id   AF-A0A843J8Y6-F1
#
_cell.length_a   1.000
_cell.length_b   1.000
_cell.length_c   1.000
_cell.angle_alpha   90.00
_cell.angle_beta   90.00
_cell.angle_gamma   90.00
#
_symmetry.space_group_name_H-M   'P 1'
#
loop_
_entity.id
_entity.type
_entity.pdbx_description
1 polymer ?
#
loop_
_entity_poly.entity_id
_entity_poly.type
_entity_poly.pdbx_seq_one_letter_code
_entity_poly.pdbx_strand_id
1 'polypeptide(L)'
;PRRGRSHAKVTGAMIEGGIGDIAALADTKKQVLMKMFLSEQEAESLIYQAKCIHNKAFLKSLGIPAVSLKKYMDAGFVSADDFVNAHPAYLSEKAGINIETVYKHTAPVYEARGVKQPAKISKKAFEAGREELLKVKGIGEAMLEKLYFAGITDISALKSANTGELSKTLGISADKLEKIISEI
;
A
#
# COMPACT_ATOMS: atom_id res chain seq x y z
N PRO A 1 -26.40 -11.78 13.02
CA PRO A 1 -27.34 -12.40 12.04
C PRO A 1 -28.71 -11.69 12.01
N ARG A 2 -29.14 -11.21 10.84
CA ARG A 2 -30.51 -10.70 10.64
C ARG A 2 -31.50 -11.88 10.52
N ARG A 3 -32.76 -11.63 10.88
CA ARG A 3 -33.85 -12.62 10.93
C ARG A 3 -33.89 -13.46 9.63
N GLY A 4 -33.76 -14.80 9.74
CA GLY A 4 -33.78 -15.73 8.59
C GLY A 4 -32.42 -16.12 7.99
N ARG A 5 -31.29 -15.58 8.49
CA ARG A 5 -29.92 -15.93 8.06
C ARG A 5 -29.15 -16.56 9.23
N SER A 6 -29.07 -17.90 9.28
CA SER A 6 -28.19 -18.58 10.23
C SER A 6 -26.76 -18.59 9.70
N HIS A 7 -25.77 -18.53 10.60
CA HIS A 7 -24.36 -18.66 10.22
C HIS A 7 -24.12 -19.95 9.42
N ALA A 8 -24.74 -21.07 9.83
CA ALA A 8 -24.66 -22.34 9.13
C ALA A 8 -25.12 -22.28 7.66
N LYS A 9 -26.17 -21.50 7.34
CA LYS A 9 -26.67 -21.38 5.97
C LYS A 9 -25.72 -20.59 5.07
N VAL A 10 -25.11 -19.52 5.60
CA VAL A 10 -24.11 -18.73 4.87
C VAL A 10 -22.84 -19.54 4.67
N THR A 11 -22.35 -20.22 5.72
CA THR A 11 -21.17 -21.08 5.64
C THR A 11 -21.39 -22.28 4.70
N GLY A 12 -22.56 -22.91 4.73
CA GLY A 12 -22.91 -23.99 3.79
C GLY A 12 -22.86 -23.52 2.33
N ALA A 13 -23.49 -22.38 2.02
CA ALA A 13 -23.47 -21.81 0.68
C ALA A 13 -22.05 -21.41 0.22
N MET A 14 -21.18 -20.96 1.13
CA MET A 14 -19.77 -20.69 0.84
C MET A 14 -19.01 -21.96 0.46
N ILE A 15 -19.15 -23.03 1.25
CA ILE A 15 -18.48 -24.31 1.00
C ILE A 15 -18.96 -24.91 -0.32
N GLU A 16 -20.28 -24.92 -0.57
CA GLU A 16 -20.87 -25.37 -1.84
C GLU A 16 -20.37 -24.53 -3.03
N GLY A 17 -20.10 -23.25 -2.82
CA GLY A 17 -19.51 -22.34 -3.80
C GLY A 17 -17.99 -22.44 -3.95
N GLY A 18 -17.34 -23.41 -3.28
CA GLY A 18 -15.88 -23.63 -3.36
C GLY A 18 -15.04 -22.73 -2.44
N ILE A 19 -15.66 -21.98 -1.52
CA ILE A 19 -14.98 -21.11 -0.56
C ILE A 19 -14.77 -21.92 0.73
N GLY A 20 -13.72 -22.74 0.73
CA GLY A 20 -13.40 -23.65 1.84
C GLY A 20 -12.42 -23.09 2.88
N ASP A 21 -11.68 -22.03 2.53
CA ASP A 21 -10.66 -21.45 3.41
C ASP A 21 -10.59 -19.91 3.30
N ILE A 22 -9.74 -19.31 4.13
CA ILE A 22 -9.56 -17.85 4.21
C ILE A 22 -8.91 -17.28 2.95
N ALA A 23 -8.05 -18.04 2.26
CA ALA A 23 -7.41 -17.59 1.04
C ALA A 23 -8.44 -17.50 -0.10
N ALA A 24 -9.24 -18.54 -0.28
CA ALA A 24 -10.35 -18.56 -1.23
C ALA A 24 -11.35 -17.44 -0.95
N LEU A 25 -11.64 -17.16 0.32
CA LEU A 25 -12.52 -16.05 0.71
C LEU A 25 -11.90 -14.67 0.41
N ALA A 26 -10.58 -14.52 0.58
CA ALA A 26 -9.86 -13.28 0.29
C ALA A 26 -9.85 -12.94 -1.21
N ASP A 27 -9.82 -13.96 -2.08
CA ASP A 27 -9.81 -13.81 -3.54
C ASP A 27 -11.21 -13.79 -4.17
N THR A 28 -12.26 -14.00 -3.37
CA THR A 28 -13.64 -14.04 -3.85
C THR A 28 -14.13 -12.64 -4.28
N LYS A 29 -14.90 -12.59 -5.38
CA LYS A 29 -15.61 -11.37 -5.82
C LYS A 29 -16.86 -11.14 -4.96
N LYS A 30 -17.13 -9.89 -4.56
CA LYS A 30 -18.30 -9.55 -3.72
C LYS A 30 -19.64 -10.04 -4.29
N GLN A 31 -19.78 -10.06 -5.62
CA GLN A 31 -21.00 -10.55 -6.29
C GLN A 31 -21.28 -12.03 -6.02
N VAL A 32 -20.25 -12.84 -5.75
CA VAL A 32 -20.39 -14.25 -5.38
C VAL A 32 -20.98 -14.35 -3.97
N LEU A 33 -20.42 -13.59 -3.03
CA LEU A 33 -20.90 -13.56 -1.63
C LEU A 33 -22.32 -12.99 -1.49
N MET A 34 -22.70 -12.02 -2.32
CA MET A 34 -24.05 -11.46 -2.33
C MET A 34 -25.11 -12.52 -2.72
N LYS A 35 -24.76 -13.50 -3.55
CA LYS A 35 -25.61 -14.65 -3.86
C LYS A 35 -25.73 -15.63 -2.68
N MET A 36 -24.85 -15.53 -1.69
CA MET A 36 -24.80 -16.35 -0.48
C MET A 36 -25.45 -15.66 0.72
N PHE A 37 -26.50 -14.86 0.46
CA PHE A 37 -27.31 -14.16 1.48
C PHE A 37 -26.61 -13.04 2.24
N LEU A 38 -25.49 -12.51 1.73
CA LEU A 38 -24.81 -11.34 2.30
C LEU A 38 -25.28 -10.06 1.62
N SER A 39 -25.38 -8.96 2.36
CA SER A 39 -25.47 -7.63 1.74
C SER A 39 -24.14 -7.26 1.08
N GLU A 40 -24.15 -6.21 0.26
CA GLU A 40 -22.92 -5.68 -0.33
C GLU A 40 -21.91 -5.27 0.74
N GLN A 41 -22.32 -4.52 1.78
CA GLN A 41 -21.42 -4.11 2.86
C GLN A 41 -20.90 -5.31 3.66
N GLU A 42 -21.73 -6.33 3.90
CA GLU A 42 -21.33 -7.55 4.60
C GLU A 42 -20.29 -8.33 3.78
N ALA A 43 -20.51 -8.46 2.46
CA ALA A 43 -19.59 -9.11 1.55
C ALA A 43 -18.24 -8.37 1.46
N GLU A 44 -18.25 -7.04 1.32
CA GLU A 44 -17.04 -6.21 1.27
C GLU A 44 -16.25 -6.31 2.57
N SER A 45 -16.92 -6.18 3.72
CA SER A 45 -16.27 -6.30 5.02
C SER A 45 -15.66 -7.68 5.23
N LEU A 46 -16.37 -8.74 4.83
CA LEU A 46 -15.89 -10.11 5.00
C LEU A 46 -14.67 -10.41 4.12
N ILE A 47 -14.69 -10.00 2.84
CA ILE A 47 -13.54 -10.12 1.93
C ILE A 47 -12.35 -9.34 2.47
N TYR A 48 -12.57 -8.11 2.94
CA TYR A 48 -11.51 -7.27 3.50
C TYR A 48 -10.86 -7.94 4.73
N GLN A 49 -11.67 -8.44 5.66
CA GLN A 49 -11.16 -9.16 6.83
C GLN A 49 -10.38 -10.42 6.45
N ALA A 50 -10.88 -11.19 5.47
CA ALA A 50 -10.18 -12.36 4.96
C ALA A 50 -8.83 -12.00 4.34
N LYS A 51 -8.78 -10.94 3.51
CA LYS A 51 -7.53 -10.40 2.96
C LYS A 51 -6.54 -10.01 4.06
N CYS A 52 -6.99 -9.28 5.08
CA CYS A 52 -6.15 -8.90 6.20
C CYS A 52 -5.58 -10.12 6.93
N ILE A 53 -6.37 -11.17 7.17
CA ILE A 53 -5.89 -12.37 7.85
C ILE A 53 -4.90 -13.14 6.95
N HIS A 54 -5.28 -13.41 5.70
CA HIS A 54 -4.47 -14.17 4.75
C HIS A 54 -3.13 -13.48 4.48
N ASN A 55 -3.16 -12.21 4.10
CA ASN A 55 -1.96 -11.47 3.74
C ASN A 55 -1.08 -11.19 4.97
N LYS A 56 -1.65 -10.99 6.16
CA LYS A 56 -0.84 -10.88 7.38
C LYS A 56 -0.05 -12.14 7.64
N ALA A 57 -0.65 -13.31 7.44
CA ALA A 57 0.04 -14.58 7.59
C ALA A 57 1.17 -14.73 6.55
N PHE A 58 0.90 -14.39 5.29
CA PHE A 58 1.90 -14.40 4.21
C PHE A 58 3.06 -13.42 4.47
N LEU A 59 2.78 -12.16 4.77
CA LEU A 59 3.81 -11.17 5.06
C LEU A 59 4.63 -11.52 6.32
N LYS A 60 4.00 -12.18 7.30
CA LYS A 60 4.70 -12.72 8.47
C LYS A 60 5.61 -13.88 8.10
N SER A 61 5.21 -14.77 7.19
CA SER A 61 6.06 -15.87 6.74
C SER A 61 7.26 -15.39 5.92
N LEU A 62 7.18 -14.19 5.33
CA LEU A 62 8.32 -13.49 4.72
C LEU A 62 9.26 -12.82 5.74
N GLY A 63 8.99 -12.95 7.05
CA GLY A 63 9.88 -12.47 8.11
C GLY A 63 9.57 -11.04 8.61
N ILE A 64 8.46 -10.42 8.19
CA ILE A 64 8.09 -9.09 8.72
C ILE A 64 7.54 -9.23 10.15
N PRO A 65 8.08 -8.49 11.14
CA PRO A 65 7.62 -8.56 12.52
C PRO A 65 6.16 -8.14 12.70
N ALA A 66 5.44 -8.81 13.62
CA ALA A 66 4.02 -8.57 13.87
C ALA A 66 3.70 -7.12 14.27
N VAL A 67 4.60 -6.47 15.02
CA VAL A 67 4.46 -5.06 15.44
C VAL A 67 4.50 -4.13 14.22
N SER A 68 5.39 -4.40 13.26
CA SER A 68 5.49 -3.62 12.03
C SER A 68 4.34 -3.90 11.07
N LEU A 69 3.90 -5.16 10.95
CA LEU A 69 2.71 -5.51 10.16
C LEU A 69 1.47 -4.77 10.63
N LYS A 70 1.27 -4.64 11.95
CA LYS A 70 0.16 -3.85 12.49
C LYS A 70 0.20 -2.41 11.98
N LYS A 71 1.36 -1.75 12.03
CA LYS A 71 1.51 -0.37 11.54
C LYS A 71 1.24 -0.24 10.04
N TYR A 72 1.76 -1.16 9.22
CA TYR A 72 1.49 -1.15 7.77
C TYR A 72 0.00 -1.33 7.47
N MET A 73 -0.66 -2.28 8.14
CA MET A 73 -2.08 -2.55 7.94
C MET A 73 -2.98 -1.41 8.44
N ASP A 74 -2.66 -0.81 9.59
CA ASP A 74 -3.35 0.40 10.09
C ASP A 74 -3.20 1.58 9.11
N ALA A 75 -2.09 1.63 8.36
CA ALA A 75 -1.83 2.59 7.28
C ALA A 75 -2.41 2.19 5.92
N GLY A 76 -3.13 1.05 5.84
CA GLY A 76 -3.80 0.58 4.62
C GLY A 76 -2.99 -0.34 3.70
N PHE A 77 -1.73 -0.67 4.05
CA PHE A 77 -0.92 -1.61 3.28
C PHE A 77 -1.18 -3.04 3.76
N VAL A 78 -2.07 -3.74 3.07
CA VAL A 78 -2.61 -5.03 3.51
C VAL A 78 -2.15 -6.20 2.66
N SER A 79 -1.49 -5.99 1.53
CA SER A 79 -1.06 -7.01 0.59
C SER A 79 0.40 -6.83 0.16
N ALA A 80 1.01 -7.87 -0.41
CA ALA A 80 2.35 -7.76 -1.00
C ALA A 80 2.39 -6.76 -2.17
N ASP A 81 1.27 -6.60 -2.89
CA ASP A 81 1.18 -5.67 -4.01
C ASP A 81 1.24 -4.22 -3.52
N ASP A 82 0.66 -3.93 -2.36
CA ASP A 82 0.75 -2.61 -1.73
C ASP A 82 2.21 -2.24 -1.40
N PHE A 83 3.04 -3.23 -1.06
CA PHE A 83 4.46 -3.02 -0.71
C PHE A 83 5.34 -2.81 -1.94
N VAL A 84 5.01 -3.43 -3.08
CA VAL A 84 5.81 -3.30 -4.32
C VAL A 84 5.33 -2.16 -5.23
N ASN A 85 4.06 -1.77 -5.12
CA ASN A 85 3.50 -0.64 -5.88
C ASN A 85 3.79 0.72 -5.25
N ALA A 86 4.17 0.75 -3.96
CA ALA A 86 4.58 1.97 -3.27
C ALA A 86 6.08 1.98 -3.02
N HIS A 87 6.71 3.14 -3.23
CA HIS A 87 8.12 3.30 -2.88
C HIS A 87 8.33 3.16 -1.35
N PRO A 88 9.46 2.59 -0.88
CA PRO A 88 9.77 2.48 0.55
C PRO A 88 9.69 3.80 1.33
N ALA A 89 9.98 4.94 0.69
CA ALA A 89 9.80 6.28 1.28
C ALA A 89 8.34 6.56 1.67
N TYR A 90 7.40 6.19 0.80
CA TYR A 90 5.97 6.37 1.05
C TYR A 90 5.49 5.48 2.19
N LEU A 91 5.91 4.21 2.19
CA LEU A 91 5.61 3.26 3.26
C LEU A 91 6.16 3.74 4.61
N SER A 92 7.37 4.30 4.63
CA SER A 92 8.01 4.89 5.81
C SER A 92 7.17 6.02 6.39
N GLU A 93 6.79 6.97 5.54
CA GLU A 93 6.00 8.15 5.93
C GLU A 93 4.62 7.74 6.45
N LYS A 94 3.87 6.93 5.68
CA LYS A 94 2.50 6.54 6.03
C LYS A 94 2.41 5.62 7.25
N ALA A 95 3.33 4.68 7.40
CA ALA A 95 3.29 3.71 8.50
C ALA A 95 4.03 4.20 9.76
N GLY A 96 4.75 5.32 9.70
CA GLY A 96 5.59 5.79 10.81
C GLY A 96 6.63 4.76 11.22
N ILE A 97 7.27 4.13 10.22
CA ILE A 97 8.36 3.16 10.40
C ILE A 97 9.61 3.74 9.76
N ASN A 98 10.75 3.62 10.45
CA ASN A 98 12.03 4.04 9.91
C ASN A 98 12.31 3.47 8.51
N ILE A 99 12.76 4.32 7.58
CA ILE A 99 13.02 3.96 6.19
C ILE A 99 13.97 2.77 6.01
N GLU A 100 15.04 2.65 6.79
CA GLU A 100 15.98 1.52 6.68
C GLU A 100 15.33 0.21 7.13
N THR A 101 14.47 0.27 8.13
CA THR A 101 13.65 -0.85 8.58
C THR A 101 12.62 -1.23 7.51
N VAL A 102 12.01 -0.25 6.83
CA VAL A 102 11.12 -0.49 5.69
C VAL A 102 11.84 -1.21 4.55
N TYR A 103 13.07 -0.81 4.19
CA TYR A 103 13.87 -1.52 3.19
C TYR A 103 14.12 -2.98 3.58
N LYS A 104 14.42 -3.25 4.84
CA LYS A 104 14.59 -4.64 5.33
C LYS A 104 13.30 -5.45 5.23
N HIS A 105 12.16 -4.87 5.60
CA HIS A 105 10.86 -5.55 5.54
C HIS A 105 10.39 -5.80 4.11
N THR A 106 10.62 -4.85 3.21
CA THR A 106 10.14 -4.92 1.82
C THR A 106 11.02 -5.82 0.97
N ALA A 107 12.32 -5.95 1.25
CA ALA A 107 13.25 -6.79 0.46
C ALA A 107 12.71 -8.20 0.14
N PRO A 108 12.28 -9.03 1.13
CA PRO A 108 11.73 -10.36 0.84
C PRO A 108 10.38 -10.32 0.11
N VAL A 109 9.63 -9.22 0.22
CA VAL A 109 8.35 -9.05 -0.52
C VAL A 109 8.62 -8.77 -2.00
N TYR A 110 9.59 -7.91 -2.30
CA TYR A 110 10.03 -7.63 -3.66
C TYR A 110 10.59 -8.90 -4.32
N GLU A 111 11.41 -9.66 -3.61
CA GLU A 111 11.93 -10.96 -4.07
C GLU A 111 10.81 -11.96 -4.35
N ALA A 112 9.86 -12.12 -3.42
CA ALA A 112 8.71 -13.02 -3.60
C ALA A 112 7.80 -12.62 -4.79
N ARG A 113 7.82 -11.35 -5.20
CA ARG A 113 7.09 -10.84 -6.37
C ARG A 113 7.92 -10.82 -7.66
N GLY A 114 9.21 -11.16 -7.59
CA GLY A 114 10.12 -11.08 -8.74
C GLY A 114 10.37 -9.65 -9.23
N VAL A 115 10.17 -8.64 -8.37
CA VAL A 115 10.35 -7.22 -8.69
C VAL A 115 11.62 -6.71 -8.02
N LYS A 116 12.39 -5.86 -8.71
CA LYS A 116 13.59 -5.25 -8.13
C LYS A 116 13.22 -4.17 -7.13
N GLN A 117 13.77 -4.25 -5.92
CA GLN A 117 13.62 -3.20 -4.91
C GLN A 117 14.30 -1.89 -5.36
N PRO A 118 13.68 -0.72 -5.12
CA PRO A 118 14.31 0.58 -5.35
C PRO A 118 15.64 0.73 -4.63
N ALA A 119 16.48 1.65 -5.13
CA ALA A 119 17.79 1.93 -4.54
C ALA A 119 17.65 2.37 -3.08
N LYS A 120 18.43 1.75 -2.19
CA LYS A 120 18.36 2.03 -0.76
C LYS A 120 18.79 3.46 -0.47
N ILE A 121 17.97 4.18 0.31
CA ILE A 121 18.31 5.50 0.87
C ILE A 121 18.61 5.37 2.36
N SER A 122 19.58 6.15 2.84
CA SER A 122 19.88 6.22 4.27
C SER A 122 18.84 7.07 5.01
N LYS A 123 18.68 6.85 6.31
CA LYS A 123 17.81 7.69 7.14
C LYS A 123 18.17 9.17 7.03
N LYS A 124 19.47 9.50 7.09
CA LYS A 124 19.97 10.88 7.01
C LYS A 124 19.63 11.53 5.68
N ALA A 125 19.79 10.82 4.57
CA ALA A 125 19.44 11.32 3.24
C ALA A 125 17.93 11.54 3.10
N PHE A 126 17.12 10.63 3.65
CA PHE A 126 15.67 10.76 3.64
C PHE A 126 15.17 11.98 4.43
N GLU A 127 15.71 12.21 5.63
CA GLU A 127 15.35 13.37 6.46
C GLU A 127 15.84 14.69 5.83
N ALA A 128 17.05 14.73 5.29
CA ALA A 128 17.57 15.91 4.60
C ALA A 128 16.74 16.24 3.33
N GLY A 129 16.44 15.23 2.51
CA GLY A 129 15.61 15.40 1.31
C GLY A 129 14.21 15.88 1.64
N ARG A 130 13.61 15.43 2.75
CA ARG A 130 12.33 15.95 3.26
C ARG A 130 12.39 17.45 3.54
N GLU A 131 13.40 17.88 4.31
CA GLU A 131 13.56 19.30 4.66
C GLU A 131 13.80 20.18 3.44
N GLU A 132 14.59 19.68 2.49
CA GLU A 132 14.85 20.35 1.22
C GLU A 132 13.57 20.50 0.39
N LEU A 133 12.82 19.42 0.19
CA LEU A 133 11.58 19.43 -0.58
C LEU A 133 10.53 20.36 0.04
N LEU A 134 10.37 20.36 1.38
CA LEU A 134 9.41 21.23 2.06
C LEU A 134 9.77 22.72 2.03
N LYS A 135 11.04 23.08 1.76
CA LYS A 135 11.45 24.47 1.55
C LYS A 135 11.05 24.98 0.17
N VAL A 136 10.79 24.09 -0.79
CA VAL A 136 10.38 24.48 -2.13
C VAL A 136 8.94 24.99 -2.10
N LYS A 137 8.74 26.19 -2.62
CA LYS A 137 7.42 26.81 -2.70
C LYS A 137 6.48 25.93 -3.54
N GLY A 138 5.33 25.60 -2.96
CA GLY A 138 4.34 24.73 -3.62
C GLY A 138 4.43 23.26 -3.26
N ILE A 139 5.45 22.83 -2.51
CA ILE A 139 5.54 21.50 -1.90
C ILE A 139 5.15 21.59 -0.42
N GLY A 140 3.94 21.17 -0.10
CA GLY A 140 3.52 20.89 1.28
C GLY A 140 3.45 19.39 1.56
N GLU A 141 3.05 19.00 2.78
CA GLU A 141 2.97 17.59 3.20
C GLU A 141 2.18 16.70 2.22
N ALA A 142 1.02 17.16 1.74
CA ALA A 142 0.21 16.41 0.78
C ALA A 142 0.90 16.22 -0.59
N MET A 143 1.76 17.15 -1.00
CA MET A 143 2.56 17.02 -2.22
C MET A 143 3.74 16.10 -1.97
N LEU A 144 4.39 16.22 -0.82
CA LEU A 144 5.51 15.38 -0.42
C LEU A 144 5.12 13.89 -0.38
N GLU A 145 3.96 13.56 0.19
CA GLU A 145 3.45 12.18 0.19
C GLU A 145 3.30 11.63 -1.24
N LYS A 146 2.79 12.44 -2.16
CA LYS A 146 2.68 12.06 -3.58
C LYS A 146 4.05 11.85 -4.21
N LEU A 147 5.00 12.75 -3.99
CA LEU A 147 6.36 12.62 -4.48
C LEU A 147 7.03 11.34 -3.97
N TYR A 148 6.88 11.02 -2.68
CA TYR A 148 7.35 9.75 -2.12
C TYR A 148 6.69 8.55 -2.77
N PHE A 149 5.39 8.60 -3.06
CA PHE A 149 4.72 7.50 -3.76
C PHE A 149 5.37 7.22 -5.13
N ALA A 150 5.77 8.26 -5.87
CA ALA A 150 6.51 8.14 -7.14
C ALA A 150 8.03 7.92 -6.98
N GLY A 151 8.55 7.79 -5.75
CA GLY A 151 9.97 7.55 -5.50
C GLY A 151 10.86 8.80 -5.54
N ILE A 152 10.29 10.00 -5.53
CA ILE A 152 11.03 11.25 -5.47
C ILE A 152 11.29 11.61 -4.00
N THR A 153 12.55 11.49 -3.56
CA THR A 153 12.92 11.66 -2.14
C THR A 153 13.80 12.86 -1.84
N ASP A 154 14.31 13.53 -2.88
CA ASP A 154 15.15 14.73 -2.77
C ASP A 154 14.96 15.63 -4.00
N ILE A 155 15.56 16.82 -3.94
CA ILE A 155 15.50 17.82 -5.03
C ILE A 155 16.14 17.30 -6.31
N SER A 156 17.22 16.53 -6.21
CA SER A 156 17.95 16.06 -7.39
C SER A 156 17.12 15.05 -8.17
N ALA A 157 16.46 14.13 -7.46
CA ALA A 157 15.46 13.23 -8.01
C ALA A 157 14.33 14.01 -8.69
N LEU A 158 13.81 15.06 -8.03
CA LEU A 158 12.74 15.90 -8.59
C LEU A 158 13.17 16.61 -9.89
N LYS A 159 14.38 17.17 -9.93
CA LYS A 159 14.94 17.85 -11.12
C LYS A 159 15.21 16.88 -12.27
N SER A 160 15.63 15.66 -11.97
CA SER A 160 15.93 14.63 -12.97
C SER A 160 14.69 13.88 -13.48
N ALA A 161 13.55 14.03 -12.82
CA ALA A 161 12.36 13.27 -13.13
C ALA A 161 11.62 13.82 -14.36
N ASN A 162 11.01 12.91 -15.12
CA ASN A 162 10.17 13.28 -16.25
C ASN A 162 8.82 13.81 -15.75
N THR A 163 8.57 15.11 -15.92
CA THR A 163 7.34 15.79 -15.49
C THR A 163 6.08 15.20 -16.15
N GLY A 164 6.18 14.69 -17.37
CA GLY A 164 5.11 14.02 -18.08
C GLY A 164 4.72 12.66 -17.48
N GLU A 165 5.69 11.90 -16.97
CA GLU A 165 5.41 10.63 -16.28
C GLU A 165 4.94 10.88 -14.84
N LEU A 166 5.59 11.79 -14.13
CA LEU A 166 5.19 12.20 -12.79
C LEU A 166 3.77 12.76 -12.75
N SER A 167 3.38 13.58 -13.74
CA SER A 167 2.02 14.13 -13.82
C SER A 167 0.95 13.03 -13.85
N LYS A 168 1.17 11.98 -14.65
CA LYS A 168 0.28 10.83 -14.77
C LYS A 168 0.22 10.01 -13.48
N THR A 169 1.37 9.74 -12.87
CA THR A 169 1.46 8.94 -11.64
C THR A 169 0.84 9.67 -10.45
N LEU A 170 1.03 10.99 -10.35
CA LEU A 170 0.62 11.79 -9.19
C LEU A 170 -0.77 12.45 -9.35
N GLY A 171 -1.31 12.45 -10.57
CA GLY A 171 -2.53 13.17 -10.92
C GLY A 171 -2.39 14.68 -10.74
N ILE A 172 -1.24 15.25 -11.12
CA ILE A 172 -0.93 16.68 -11.02
C ILE A 172 -0.62 17.19 -12.42
N SER A 173 -0.96 18.44 -12.76
CA SER A 173 -0.59 18.99 -14.07
C SER A 173 0.93 19.12 -14.23
N ALA A 174 1.43 18.80 -15.43
CA ALA A 174 2.85 18.96 -15.77
C ALA A 174 3.31 20.40 -15.55
N ASP A 175 2.51 21.40 -15.96
CA ASP A 175 2.79 22.82 -15.76
C ASP A 175 3.06 23.19 -14.29
N LYS A 176 2.35 22.55 -13.34
CA LYS A 176 2.56 22.79 -11.92
C LYS A 176 3.88 22.20 -11.44
N LEU A 177 4.24 21.01 -11.93
CA LEU A 177 5.52 20.37 -11.62
C LEU A 177 6.69 21.15 -12.23
N GLU A 178 6.56 21.61 -13.47
CA GLU A 178 7.55 22.44 -14.14
C GLU A 178 7.76 23.77 -13.44
N LYS A 179 6.67 24.42 -13.01
CA LYS A 179 6.75 25.64 -12.22
C LYS A 179 7.50 25.41 -10.91
N ILE A 180 7.18 24.33 -10.19
CA ILE A 180 7.90 23.97 -8.96
C ILE A 180 9.38 23.75 -9.26
N ILE A 181 9.72 22.99 -10.30
CA ILE A 181 11.12 22.71 -10.67
C ILE A 181 11.87 23.98 -11.07
N SER A 182 11.22 24.93 -11.75
CA SER A 182 11.81 26.22 -12.14
C SER A 182 12.11 27.15 -10.97
N GLU A 183 11.46 26.93 -9.81
CA GLU A 183 11.65 27.72 -8.58
C GLU A 183 12.77 27.14 -7.68
N ILE A 184 13.47 26.07 -8.10
CA ILE A 184 14.55 25.39 -7.35
C ILE A 184 15.93 25.67 -7.94
#